data_AF-A0A088F475-F1
#
_entry.id   AF-A0A088F475-F1
#
_cell.length_a   1.000
_cell.length_b   1.000
_cell.length_c   1.000
_cell.angle_alpha   90.00
_cell.angle_beta   90.00
_cell.angle_gamma   90.00
#
_symmetry.space_group_name_H-M   'P 1'
#
loop_
_entity.id
_entity.type
_entity.pdbx_description
1 polymer ?
#
loop_
_entity_poly.entity_id
_entity_poly.type
_entity_poly.pdbx_seq_one_letter_code
_entity_poly.pdbx_strand_id
1 'polypeptide(L)'
;MLEAPTYSTFYGVNGSYSLNNHGVIQTFVGYSNVHMTTVGADYIYNIKDNTKSNFNVYGGIGISGDFYKQKIEVEYEGTKAKGYAKANYLAINPTIGISYHFDVIRSTFYAGYKVKYYAFENAMDINFLSLGLRYHLKQTPR
;
A
#
# COMPACT_ATOMS: atom_id res chain seq x y z
N MET A 1 -22.24 4.85 -13.35
CA MET A 1 -21.56 4.25 -12.18
C MET A 1 -20.51 3.31 -12.72
N LEU A 2 -19.22 3.52 -12.39
CA LEU A 2 -18.19 2.52 -12.70
C LEU A 2 -18.45 1.31 -11.78
N GLU A 3 -18.65 0.13 -12.36
CA GLU A 3 -18.58 -1.12 -11.61
C GLU A 3 -17.21 -1.22 -10.96
N ALA A 4 -17.17 -1.46 -9.64
CA ALA A 4 -15.94 -1.76 -8.94
C ALA A 4 -15.33 -3.02 -9.57
N PRO A 5 -14.13 -2.97 -10.18
CA PRO A 5 -13.50 -4.16 -10.73
C PRO A 5 -13.30 -5.16 -9.59
N THR A 6 -14.00 -6.29 -9.64
CA THR A 6 -14.30 -7.09 -8.46
C THR A 6 -13.09 -7.77 -7.83
N TYR A 7 -11.90 -7.81 -8.46
CA TYR A 7 -10.69 -8.38 -7.84
C TYR A 7 -9.41 -7.70 -8.38
N SER A 8 -9.02 -6.58 -7.78
CA SER A 8 -7.69 -6.00 -8.03
C SER A 8 -6.67 -6.55 -7.01
N THR A 9 -5.66 -7.27 -7.49
CA THR A 9 -4.54 -7.71 -6.65
C THR A 9 -3.40 -6.71 -6.80
N PHE A 10 -2.83 -6.29 -5.68
CA PHE A 10 -1.65 -5.44 -5.63
C PHE A 10 -0.48 -6.23 -5.07
N TYR A 11 0.65 -6.20 -5.76
CA TYR A 11 1.91 -6.76 -5.27
C TYR A 11 2.98 -5.68 -5.33
N GLY A 12 3.85 -5.66 -4.32
CA GLY A 12 4.83 -4.60 -4.21
C GLY A 12 5.90 -4.89 -3.18
N VAL A 13 6.86 -3.99 -3.14
CA VAL A 13 7.97 -4.00 -2.18
C VAL A 13 7.80 -2.80 -1.27
N ASN A 14 8.03 -3.01 0.02
CA ASN A 14 8.10 -1.93 0.99
C ASN A 14 9.45 -1.94 1.71
N GLY A 15 9.94 -0.74 2.00
CA GLY A 15 11.04 -0.49 2.92
C GLY A 15 10.52 0.26 4.13
N SER A 16 11.08 -0.01 5.31
CA SER A 16 10.67 0.72 6.51
C SER A 16 11.84 1.05 7.41
N TYR A 17 11.72 2.15 8.12
CA TYR A 17 12.67 2.61 9.13
C TYR A 17 11.93 2.90 10.43
N SER A 18 12.34 2.25 11.52
CA SER A 18 11.83 2.53 12.86
C SER A 18 12.41 3.85 13.36
N LEU A 19 11.55 4.83 13.60
CA LEU A 19 11.95 6.12 14.17
C LEU A 19 12.19 6.02 15.68
N ASN A 20 11.39 5.20 16.35
CA ASN A 20 11.47 4.92 17.78
C ASN A 20 10.79 3.56 18.06
N ASN A 21 10.53 3.26 19.33
CA ASN A 21 9.94 1.98 19.77
C ASN A 21 8.51 1.74 19.26
N HIS A 22 7.81 2.77 18.80
CA HIS A 22 6.42 2.70 18.34
C HIS A 22 6.25 3.13 16.87
N GLY A 23 6.94 4.20 16.47
CA GLY A 23 6.79 4.87 15.18
C GLY A 23 7.71 4.29 14.11
N VAL A 24 7.16 4.09 12.92
CA VAL A 24 7.82 3.56 11.74
C VAL A 24 7.44 4.42 10.54
N ILE A 25 8.42 4.84 9.75
CA ILE A 25 8.18 5.35 8.39
C ILE A 25 8.32 4.18 7.44
N GLN A 26 7.33 4.00 6.57
CA GLN A 26 7.33 3.00 5.52
C GLN A 26 7.22 3.69 4.17
N THR A 27 8.01 3.27 3.19
CA THR A 27 7.84 3.61 1.78
C THR A 27 7.49 2.36 1.00
N PHE A 28 6.72 2.51 -0.07
CA PHE A 28 6.29 1.38 -0.88
C PHE A 28 6.16 1.75 -2.35
N VAL A 29 6.45 0.76 -3.18
CA VAL A 29 6.15 0.75 -4.61
C VAL A 29 5.50 -0.57 -4.95
N GLY A 30 4.49 -0.55 -5.80
CA GLY A 30 3.92 -1.80 -6.31
C GLY A 30 3.05 -1.59 -7.52
N TYR A 31 2.54 -2.71 -7.99
CA TYR A 31 1.81 -2.81 -9.23
C TYR A 31 0.55 -3.63 -9.02
N SER A 32 -0.52 -3.25 -9.73
CA SER A 32 -1.78 -3.95 -9.73
C SER A 32 -2.09 -4.55 -11.10
N ASN A 33 -2.82 -5.66 -11.12
CA ASN A 33 -3.33 -6.32 -12.34
C ASN A 33 -4.16 -5.40 -13.26
N VAL A 34 -4.67 -4.26 -12.76
CA VAL A 34 -5.32 -3.22 -13.57
C VAL A 34 -4.35 -2.23 -14.22
N HIS A 35 -3.07 -2.58 -14.34
CA HIS A 35 -2.01 -1.73 -14.92
C HIS A 35 -1.81 -0.40 -14.18
N MET A 36 -2.02 -0.42 -12.87
CA MET A 36 -1.76 0.70 -11.98
C MET A 36 -0.42 0.48 -11.27
N THR A 37 0.46 1.49 -11.30
CA THR A 37 1.64 1.56 -10.44
C THR A 37 1.33 2.50 -9.28
N THR A 38 1.62 2.09 -8.05
CA THR A 38 1.48 2.94 -6.86
C THR A 38 2.84 3.20 -6.26
N VAL A 39 3.10 4.45 -5.89
CA VAL A 39 4.26 4.84 -5.05
C VAL A 39 3.75 5.65 -3.88
N GLY A 40 4.21 5.35 -2.67
CA GLY A 40 3.76 6.06 -1.49
C GLY A 40 4.64 5.91 -0.26
N ALA A 41 4.21 6.60 0.79
CA ALA A 41 4.80 6.52 2.11
C ALA A 41 3.72 6.59 3.19
N ASP A 42 3.94 5.84 4.27
CA ASP A 42 3.07 5.77 5.43
C ASP A 42 3.88 6.07 6.70
N TYR A 43 3.25 6.74 7.66
CA TYR A 43 3.65 6.71 9.05
C TYR A 43 2.79 5.67 9.78
N ILE A 44 3.45 4.72 10.44
CA ILE A 44 2.82 3.63 11.20
C ILE A 44 3.18 3.78 12.67
N TYR A 45 2.17 3.68 13.52
CA TYR A 45 2.29 3.68 14.97
C TYR A 45 1.87 2.31 15.52
N ASN A 46 2.80 1.65 16.19
CA ASN A 46 2.55 0.41 16.91
C ASN A 46 2.03 0.74 18.32
N ILE A 47 0.94 0.10 18.75
CA ILE A 47 0.35 0.36 20.07
C ILE A 47 1.28 -0.09 21.19
N LYS A 48 1.94 -1.24 21.02
CA LYS A 48 2.93 -1.76 21.98
C LYS A 48 4.34 -1.37 21.57
N ASP A 49 5.20 -1.23 22.57
CA ASP A 49 6.65 -1.06 22.36
C ASP A 49 7.22 -2.31 21.67
N ASN A 50 7.87 -2.12 20.52
CA ASN A 50 8.42 -3.19 19.68
C ASN A 50 9.61 -3.94 20.31
N THR A 51 10.23 -3.36 21.34
CA THR A 51 11.28 -4.03 22.13
C THR A 51 10.69 -5.00 23.15
N LYS A 52 9.44 -4.75 23.60
CA LYS A 52 8.78 -5.51 24.67
C LYS A 52 7.77 -6.53 24.18
N SER A 53 7.33 -6.44 22.92
CA SER A 53 6.33 -7.35 22.37
C SER A 53 6.63 -7.75 20.93
N ASN A 54 6.44 -9.03 20.64
CA ASN A 54 6.52 -9.58 19.30
C ASN A 54 5.23 -9.32 18.52
N PHE A 55 4.09 -9.28 19.21
CA PHE A 55 2.79 -9.02 18.61
C PHE A 55 2.40 -7.55 18.77
N ASN A 56 1.94 -6.94 17.69
CA ASN A 56 1.47 -5.56 17.72
C ASN A 56 0.15 -5.39 16.97
N VAL A 57 -0.66 -4.47 17.48
CA VAL A 57 -1.72 -3.82 16.71
C VAL A 57 -1.17 -2.47 16.30
N TYR A 58 -1.35 -2.09 15.04
CA TYR A 58 -0.83 -0.83 14.53
C TYR A 58 -1.91 -0.04 13.81
N GLY A 59 -1.80 1.29 13.90
CA GLY A 59 -2.52 2.24 13.07
C GLY A 59 -1.53 3.04 12.24
N GLY A 60 -1.97 3.59 11.11
CA GLY A 60 -1.11 4.40 10.27
C GLY A 60 -1.90 5.28 9.33
N ILE A 61 -1.19 6.25 8.76
CA ILE A 61 -1.70 7.14 7.72
C ILE A 61 -0.57 7.43 6.75
N GLY A 62 -0.89 7.53 5.47
CA GLY A 62 0.09 7.79 4.43
C GLY A 62 -0.49 8.54 3.26
N ILE A 63 0.37 8.76 2.27
CA ILE A 63 0.02 9.34 0.98
C ILE A 63 0.61 8.47 -0.14
N SER A 64 -0.07 8.40 -1.28
CA SER A 64 0.46 7.72 -2.47
C SER A 64 -0.01 8.35 -3.77
N GLY A 65 0.84 8.28 -4.79
CA GLY A 65 0.46 8.51 -6.17
C GLY A 65 0.13 7.19 -6.87
N ASP A 66 -1.04 7.12 -7.49
CA ASP A 66 -1.50 6.01 -8.32
C ASP A 66 -1.45 6.41 -9.80
N PHE A 67 -0.66 5.67 -10.59
CA PHE A 67 -0.38 5.94 -12.00
C PHE A 67 -1.01 4.81 -12.85
N TYR A 68 -2.13 5.11 -13.49
CA TYR A 68 -2.86 4.18 -14.34
C TYR A 68 -2.38 4.24 -15.79
N LYS A 69 -2.31 3.07 -16.43
CA LYS A 69 -2.20 2.95 -17.89
C LYS A 69 -3.42 2.20 -18.41
N GLN A 70 -4.45 2.93 -18.85
CA GLN A 70 -5.65 2.34 -19.39
C GLN A 70 -5.51 2.17 -20.90
N LYS A 71 -5.76 0.97 -21.43
CA LYS A 71 -5.90 0.79 -22.87
C LYS A 71 -7.16 1.50 -23.33
N ILE A 72 -7.01 2.40 -24.28
CA ILE A 72 -8.13 3.06 -24.96
C ILE A 72 -8.14 2.60 -26.41
N GLU A 73 -9.33 2.33 -26.92
CA GLU A 73 -9.55 2.10 -28.34
C GLU A 73 -10.33 3.32 -28.85
N VAL A 74 -9.71 4.08 -29.74
CA VAL A 74 -10.30 5.27 -30.34
C VAL A 74 -10.64 4.93 -31.78
N GLU A 75 -11.91 5.08 -32.14
CA GLU A 75 -12.38 4.91 -33.51
C GLU A 75 -12.56 6.29 -34.14
N TYR A 76 -11.82 6.58 -35.20
CA TYR A 76 -11.94 7.82 -35.97
C TYR A 76 -11.93 7.48 -37.47
N GLU A 77 -12.93 7.94 -38.20
CA GLU A 77 -13.10 7.70 -39.65
C GLU A 77 -12.94 6.23 -40.08
N GLY A 78 -13.51 5.29 -39.30
CA GLY A 78 -13.46 3.85 -39.58
C GLY A 78 -12.11 3.18 -39.28
N THR A 79 -11.14 3.93 -38.75
CA THR A 79 -9.85 3.39 -38.30
C THR A 79 -9.85 3.22 -36.78
N LYS A 80 -9.59 1.99 -36.30
CA LYS A 80 -9.44 1.68 -34.88
C LYS A 80 -7.99 1.85 -34.45
N ALA A 81 -7.71 2.88 -33.65
CA ALA A 81 -6.42 3.11 -33.02
C ALA A 81 -6.41 2.61 -31.58
N LYS A 82 -5.43 1.78 -31.23
CA LYS A 82 -5.19 1.33 -29.85
C LYS A 82 -4.14 2.24 -29.21
N GLY A 83 -4.51 2.92 -28.12
CA GLY A 83 -3.65 3.81 -27.36
C GLY A 83 -3.66 3.50 -25.87
N TYR A 84 -2.87 4.24 -25.09
CA TYR A 84 -2.89 4.19 -23.63
C TYR A 84 -3.21 5.58 -23.07
N ALA A 85 -4.32 5.70 -22.33
CA ALA A 85 -4.57 6.87 -21.49
C ALA A 85 -3.79 6.73 -20.18
N LYS A 86 -3.16 7.84 -19.75
CA LYS A 86 -2.51 7.94 -18.45
C LYS A 86 -3.38 8.78 -17.53
N ALA A 87 -3.66 8.27 -16.34
CA ALA A 87 -4.32 9.02 -15.28
C ALA A 87 -3.51 8.87 -14.00
N ASN A 88 -3.36 9.98 -13.27
CA ASN A 88 -2.57 10.03 -12.05
C ASN A 88 -3.46 10.57 -10.92
N TYR A 89 -3.47 9.87 -9.80
CA TYR A 89 -4.31 10.22 -8.66
C TYR A 89 -3.47 10.31 -7.38
N LEU A 90 -3.79 11.26 -6.50
CA LEU A 90 -3.21 11.33 -5.17
C LEU A 90 -4.20 10.74 -4.15
N ALA A 91 -3.74 9.78 -3.36
CA ALA A 91 -4.53 9.14 -2.32
C ALA A 91 -3.95 9.42 -0.93
N ILE A 92 -4.84 9.54 0.05
CA ILE A 92 -4.55 9.45 1.49
C ILE A 92 -4.90 8.04 1.95
N ASN A 93 -4.00 7.41 2.71
CA ASN A 93 -4.03 5.98 3.00
C ASN A 93 -4.08 5.69 4.51
N PRO A 94 -5.22 5.85 5.20
CA PRO A 94 -5.35 5.35 6.56
C PRO A 94 -5.26 3.82 6.56
N THR A 95 -4.57 3.28 7.56
CA THR A 95 -4.32 1.84 7.70
C THR A 95 -4.47 1.42 9.15
N ILE A 96 -5.03 0.22 9.36
CA ILE A 96 -5.00 -0.46 10.66
C ILE A 96 -4.63 -1.92 10.43
N GLY A 97 -3.91 -2.53 11.35
CA GLY A 97 -3.52 -3.92 11.19
C GLY A 97 -2.89 -4.54 12.42
N ILE A 98 -2.40 -5.74 12.21
CA ILE A 98 -1.67 -6.54 13.18
C ILE A 98 -0.35 -7.01 12.60
N SER A 99 0.65 -7.15 13.47
CA SER A 99 1.97 -7.65 13.09
C SER A 99 2.50 -8.60 14.14
N TYR A 100 3.35 -9.54 13.70
CA TYR A 100 4.08 -10.43 14.58
C TYR A 100 5.54 -10.55 14.14
N HIS A 101 6.47 -10.28 15.05
CA HIS A 101 7.91 -10.42 14.84
C HIS A 101 8.42 -11.79 15.30
N PHE A 102 9.12 -12.48 14.42
CA PHE A 102 9.79 -13.73 14.67
C PHE A 102 11.30 -13.50 14.77
N ASP A 103 11.85 -13.55 15.98
CA ASP A 103 13.27 -13.32 16.26
C ASP A 103 14.18 -14.28 15.50
N VAL A 104 13.80 -15.57 15.45
CA VAL A 104 14.59 -16.66 14.84
C VAL A 104 14.91 -16.40 13.37
N ILE A 105 13.97 -15.81 12.62
CA ILE A 105 14.10 -15.53 11.19
C ILE A 105 14.24 -14.03 10.89
N ARG A 106 14.41 -13.20 11.93
CA ARG A 106 14.55 -11.74 11.84
C ARG A 106 13.49 -11.10 10.95
N SER A 107 12.25 -11.56 11.06
CA SER A 107 11.18 -11.18 10.13
C SER A 107 9.89 -10.84 10.85
N THR A 108 9.17 -9.86 10.32
CA THR A 108 7.83 -9.49 10.77
C THR A 108 6.82 -9.85 9.69
N PHE A 109 5.83 -10.66 10.06
CA PHE A 109 4.62 -10.83 9.27
C PHE A 109 3.61 -9.77 9.68
N TYR A 110 2.88 -9.23 8.72
CA TYR A 110 1.83 -8.27 9.00
C TYR A 110 0.62 -8.50 8.10
N ALA A 111 -0.54 -8.19 8.66
CA ALA A 111 -1.81 -8.14 7.97
C ALA A 111 -2.50 -6.83 8.33
N GLY A 112 -2.94 -6.07 7.34
CA GLY A 112 -3.55 -4.78 7.58
C GLY A 112 -4.58 -4.42 6.54
N TYR A 113 -5.58 -3.69 6.97
CA TYR A 113 -6.59 -3.11 6.12
C TYR A 113 -6.22 -1.66 5.81
N LYS A 114 -6.06 -1.35 4.53
CA LYS A 114 -5.71 -0.02 4.02
C LYS A 114 -6.88 0.49 3.16
N VAL A 115 -7.35 1.69 3.47
CA VAL A 115 -8.33 2.41 2.65
C VAL A 115 -7.59 3.44 1.81
N LYS A 116 -8.00 3.65 0.56
CA LYS A 116 -7.49 4.74 -0.28
C LYS A 116 -8.57 5.80 -0.43
N TYR A 117 -8.27 7.02 -0.01
CA TYR A 117 -9.14 8.18 -0.19
C TYR A 117 -8.52 9.16 -1.18
N TYR A 118 -9.19 9.35 -2.32
CA TYR A 118 -8.78 10.25 -3.41
C TYR A 118 -9.45 11.61 -3.21
N ALA A 119 -8.75 12.51 -2.51
CA ALA A 119 -9.33 13.75 -2.02
C ALA A 119 -9.74 14.73 -3.14
N PHE A 120 -9.05 14.72 -4.29
CA PHE A 120 -9.33 15.62 -5.40
C PHE A 120 -10.46 15.12 -6.31
N GLU A 121 -10.75 13.83 -6.22
CA GLU A 121 -11.77 13.13 -7.00
C GLU A 121 -13.03 12.86 -6.18
N ASN A 122 -13.00 13.18 -4.88
CA ASN A 122 -14.03 12.87 -3.89
C ASN A 122 -14.47 11.40 -3.97
N ALA A 123 -13.49 10.50 -4.11
CA ALA A 123 -13.70 9.07 -4.29
C ALA A 123 -12.97 8.29 -3.20
N MET A 124 -13.53 7.15 -2.81
CA MET A 124 -12.94 6.27 -1.81
C MET A 124 -12.94 4.84 -2.35
N ASP A 125 -11.80 4.16 -2.23
CA ASP A 125 -11.64 2.75 -2.52
C ASP A 125 -11.36 2.00 -1.21
N ILE A 126 -12.32 1.15 -0.82
CA ILE A 126 -12.46 0.59 0.53
C ILE A 126 -11.90 -0.84 0.60
N ASN A 127 -11.21 -1.39 -0.40
CA ASN A 127 -11.01 -2.85 -0.47
C ASN A 127 -9.56 -3.35 -0.59
N PHE A 128 -8.64 -2.90 0.26
CA PHE A 128 -7.28 -3.49 0.30
C PHE A 128 -6.96 -4.14 1.66
N LEU A 129 -7.18 -5.46 1.73
CA LEU A 129 -6.47 -6.30 2.69
C LEU A 129 -5.03 -6.51 2.19
N SER A 130 -4.07 -6.07 2.98
CA SER A 130 -2.65 -6.25 2.75
C SER A 130 -2.11 -7.36 3.63
N LEU A 131 -1.33 -8.25 3.03
CA LEU A 131 -0.54 -9.27 3.71
C LEU A 131 0.91 -9.10 3.28
N GLY A 132 1.85 -9.22 4.21
CA GLY A 132 3.25 -9.11 3.84
C GLY A 132 4.23 -9.65 4.87
N LEU A 133 5.44 -9.85 4.37
CA LEU A 133 6.61 -10.28 5.12
C LEU A 133 7.67 -9.20 5.01
N ARG A 134 8.25 -8.81 6.14
CA ARG A 134 9.34 -7.84 6.21
C ARG A 134 10.55 -8.45 6.90
N TYR A 135 11.66 -8.50 6.20
CA TYR A 135 12.95 -8.92 6.75
C TYR A 135 13.68 -7.72 7.39
N HIS A 136 14.34 -7.93 8.53
CA HIS A 136 15.08 -6.89 9.27
C HIS A 136 16.58 -6.98 8.98
N LEU A 137 17.13 -5.95 8.35
CA LEU A 137 18.56 -5.89 7.97
C LEU A 137 19.49 -5.73 9.17
N LYS A 138 19.02 -5.10 10.25
CA LYS A 138 19.74 -4.99 11.52
C LYS A 138 18.87 -5.59 12.62
N GLN A 139 19.51 -6.34 13.51
CA GLN A 139 18.84 -6.89 14.67
C GLN A 139 18.56 -5.73 15.64
N THR A 140 17.29 -5.43 15.89
CA THR A 140 16.93 -4.52 16.98
C THR A 140 17.26 -5.25 18.28
N PRO A 141 18.14 -4.72 19.14
CA PRO A 141 18.33 -5.28 20.48
C PRO A 141 16.98 -5.22 21.20
N ARG A 142 16.55 -6.34 21.75
CA ARG A 142 15.38 -6.43 22.61
C ARG A 142 15.84 -6.57 24.05
#